data_AF-A0A928KUQ7-F1
#
_entry.id   AF-A0A928KUQ7-F1
#
_cell.length_a   1.000
_cell.length_b   1.000
_cell.length_c   1.000
_cell.angle_alpha   90.00
_cell.angle_beta   90.00
_cell.angle_gamma   90.00
#
_symmetry.space_group_name_H-M   'P 1'
#
loop_
_entity.id
_entity.type
_entity.pdbx_description
1 polymer ?
#
loop_
_entity_poly.entity_id
_entity_poly.type
_entity_poly.pdbx_seq_one_letter_code
_entity_poly.pdbx_strand_id
1 'polypeptide(L)'
;MAIFENIKLDKGLYTAGNGFARELEKIDPSENYRGTALEGLDAFERQLKRFNIKVSGASSDTIEKFFATTDSAVLFPEYVARAVQKGKEEADILPQIIASKTSINGMDYRTITSAPTNSQKELVSVGEGEAIPETTVSVQSNLVNLHKRGRMLVASYEAIRFQRLDVFTVMLRQIGAYIARRQLNDAVSVILEGDGNSNAADVYAVATSGTLTYADLVTFWNRFDPYEMNTLIAAPDAAVDILSLAEMKDSFAGQNFHATGKIVTPLGAN
;
A
#
# COMPACT_ATOMS: atom_id res chain seq x y z
N MET A 1 -9.74 -28.64 -25.18
CA MET A 1 -10.75 -27.57 -25.40
C MET A 1 -10.60 -26.61 -24.24
N ALA A 2 -10.43 -25.32 -24.50
CA ALA A 2 -10.14 -24.36 -23.45
C ALA A 2 -11.40 -24.07 -22.63
N ILE A 3 -11.34 -24.23 -21.30
CA ILE A 3 -12.50 -24.17 -20.41
C ILE A 3 -13.12 -22.76 -20.43
N PHE A 4 -12.29 -21.72 -20.63
CA PHE A 4 -12.71 -20.32 -20.59
C PHE A 4 -13.80 -19.93 -21.62
N GLU A 5 -13.93 -20.65 -22.74
CA GLU A 5 -14.86 -20.30 -23.83
C GLU A 5 -16.33 -20.59 -23.52
N ASN A 6 -16.61 -21.46 -22.54
CA ASN A 6 -17.96 -21.92 -22.20
C ASN A 6 -18.45 -21.49 -20.81
N ILE A 7 -17.73 -20.58 -20.16
CA ILE A 7 -18.09 -20.11 -18.81
C ILE A 7 -19.26 -19.13 -18.90
N LYS A 8 -20.29 -19.37 -18.08
CA LYS A 8 -21.40 -18.44 -17.90
C LYS A 8 -20.99 -17.37 -16.90
N LEU A 9 -20.91 -16.12 -17.36
CA LEU A 9 -20.61 -14.97 -16.51
C LEU A 9 -21.92 -14.40 -15.97
N ASP A 10 -22.11 -14.43 -14.66
CA ASP A 10 -23.28 -13.86 -14.02
C ASP A 10 -22.91 -12.93 -12.86
N LYS A 11 -23.89 -12.14 -12.42
CA LYS A 11 -23.74 -11.27 -11.25
C LYS A 11 -23.57 -12.07 -9.94
N GLY A 12 -23.94 -13.35 -9.95
CA GLY A 12 -23.80 -14.26 -8.81
C GLY A 12 -22.35 -14.45 -8.38
N LEU A 13 -21.42 -14.40 -9.33
CA LEU A 13 -19.97 -14.46 -9.07
C LEU A 13 -19.46 -13.36 -8.12
N TYR A 14 -20.14 -12.20 -8.02
CA TYR A 14 -19.77 -11.15 -7.06
C TYR A 14 -20.28 -11.40 -5.64
N THR A 15 -21.31 -12.25 -5.48
CA THR A 15 -21.90 -12.54 -4.17
C THR A 15 -21.18 -13.65 -3.41
N ALA A 16 -20.36 -14.43 -4.11
CA ALA A 16 -19.46 -15.39 -3.49
C ALA A 16 -18.32 -14.63 -2.80
N GLY A 17 -18.26 -14.73 -1.46
CA GLY A 17 -17.55 -13.79 -0.57
C GLY A 17 -16.03 -13.65 -0.74
N ASN A 18 -15.41 -14.35 -1.69
CA ASN A 18 -13.96 -14.27 -1.95
C ASN A 18 -13.59 -13.29 -3.08
N GLY A 19 -14.56 -12.66 -3.74
CA GLY A 19 -14.36 -11.72 -4.84
C GLY A 19 -14.35 -12.37 -6.22
N PHE A 20 -14.77 -11.60 -7.23
CA PHE A 20 -15.07 -12.09 -8.59
C PHE A 20 -13.90 -12.80 -9.26
N ALA A 21 -12.69 -12.22 -9.20
CA ALA A 21 -11.48 -12.82 -9.75
C ALA A 21 -11.17 -14.21 -9.17
N ARG A 22 -11.25 -14.35 -7.84
CA ARG A 22 -10.91 -15.62 -7.17
C ARG A 22 -11.94 -16.70 -7.46
N GLU A 23 -13.21 -16.33 -7.57
CA GLU A 23 -14.26 -17.28 -7.93
C GLU A 23 -14.18 -17.69 -9.40
N LEU A 24 -13.81 -16.78 -10.30
CA LEU A 24 -13.47 -17.13 -11.67
C LEU A 24 -12.27 -18.08 -11.75
N GLU A 25 -11.23 -17.84 -10.94
CA GLU A 25 -10.03 -18.67 -10.91
C GLU A 25 -10.30 -20.09 -10.38
N LYS A 26 -11.30 -20.27 -9.51
CA LYS A 26 -11.77 -21.61 -9.10
C LYS A 26 -12.47 -22.36 -10.23
N ILE A 27 -13.23 -21.65 -11.06
CA ILE A 27 -13.96 -22.23 -12.20
C ILE A 27 -12.99 -22.52 -13.36
N ASP A 28 -12.01 -21.63 -13.56
CA ASP A 28 -11.02 -21.71 -14.63
C ASP A 28 -9.58 -21.56 -14.10
N PRO A 29 -9.02 -22.60 -13.46
CA PRO A 29 -7.68 -22.52 -12.89
C PRO A 29 -6.58 -22.24 -13.92
N SER A 30 -5.69 -21.30 -13.61
CA SER A 30 -4.52 -20.94 -14.43
C SER A 30 -3.57 -22.12 -14.66
N GLU A 31 -3.50 -23.05 -13.70
CA GLU A 31 -2.71 -24.28 -13.78
C GLU A 31 -3.03 -25.09 -15.05
N ASN A 32 -4.29 -25.07 -15.51
CA ASN A 32 -4.74 -25.82 -16.68
C ASN A 32 -4.18 -25.28 -18.02
N TYR A 33 -3.55 -24.09 -18.00
CA TYR A 33 -3.04 -23.41 -19.19
C TYR A 33 -1.51 -23.35 -19.26
N ARG A 34 -0.79 -23.98 -18.32
CA ARG A 34 0.68 -24.10 -18.40
C ARG A 34 1.12 -24.78 -19.71
N GLY A 35 2.11 -24.22 -20.40
CA GLY A 35 2.59 -24.69 -21.69
C GLY A 35 1.70 -24.34 -22.89
N THR A 36 0.65 -23.52 -22.70
CA THR A 36 -0.22 -23.06 -23.79
C THR A 36 0.04 -21.60 -24.15
N ALA A 37 -0.48 -21.13 -25.29
CA ALA A 37 -0.43 -19.71 -25.67
C ALA A 37 -1.23 -18.75 -24.74
N LEU A 38 -1.88 -19.30 -23.69
CA LEU A 38 -2.61 -18.58 -22.66
C LEU A 38 -1.92 -18.66 -21.29
N GLU A 39 -0.72 -19.22 -21.24
CA GLU A 39 0.11 -19.21 -20.04
C GLU A 39 0.44 -17.77 -19.62
N GLY A 40 0.31 -17.47 -18.33
CA GLY A 40 0.54 -16.14 -17.77
C GLY A 40 -0.67 -15.20 -17.76
N LEU A 41 -1.78 -15.57 -18.40
CA LEU A 41 -3.05 -14.83 -18.29
C LEU A 41 -3.88 -15.36 -17.13
N ASP A 42 -4.41 -14.45 -16.31
CA ASP A 42 -5.39 -14.77 -15.25
C ASP A 42 -6.77 -15.12 -15.84
N ALA A 43 -7.64 -15.80 -15.10
CA ALA A 43 -8.98 -16.19 -15.55
C ALA A 43 -9.80 -14.98 -16.08
N PHE A 44 -9.68 -13.82 -15.44
CA PHE A 44 -10.31 -12.59 -15.90
C PHE A 44 -9.76 -12.11 -17.26
N GLU A 45 -8.45 -12.17 -17.46
CA GLU A 45 -7.81 -11.72 -18.71
C GLU A 45 -8.13 -12.67 -19.86
N ARG A 46 -8.30 -13.97 -19.58
CA ARG A 46 -8.83 -14.94 -20.55
C ARG A 46 -10.25 -14.59 -20.97
N GLN A 47 -11.10 -14.15 -20.05
CA GLN A 47 -12.44 -13.67 -20.41
C GLN A 47 -12.39 -12.38 -21.24
N LEU A 48 -11.51 -11.43 -20.93
CA LEU A 48 -11.30 -10.27 -21.79
C LEU A 48 -10.87 -10.66 -23.21
N LYS A 49 -9.98 -11.67 -23.33
CA LYS A 49 -9.55 -12.20 -24.64
C LYS A 49 -10.70 -12.88 -25.39
N ARG A 50 -11.57 -13.63 -24.69
CA ARG A 50 -12.78 -14.25 -25.25
C ARG A 50 -13.71 -13.24 -25.91
N PHE A 51 -13.94 -12.10 -25.26
CA PHE A 51 -14.76 -11.01 -25.80
C PHE A 51 -13.97 -10.02 -26.67
N ASN A 52 -12.68 -10.30 -26.92
CA ASN A 52 -11.76 -9.46 -27.69
C ASN A 52 -11.70 -8.02 -27.17
N ILE A 53 -11.76 -7.81 -25.85
CA ILE A 53 -11.71 -6.48 -25.23
C ILE A 53 -10.25 -6.10 -24.98
N LYS A 54 -9.79 -5.06 -25.65
CA LYS A 54 -8.42 -4.52 -25.53
C LYS A 54 -8.42 -3.33 -24.59
N VAL A 55 -7.87 -3.56 -23.41
CA VAL A 55 -7.93 -2.59 -22.30
C VAL A 55 -6.82 -1.54 -22.36
N SER A 56 -5.70 -1.85 -23.02
CA SER A 56 -4.52 -0.99 -23.08
C SER A 56 -3.81 -1.08 -24.43
N GLY A 57 -3.11 -0.01 -24.81
CA GLY A 57 -2.30 0.07 -26.04
C GLY A 57 -2.94 0.94 -27.12
N ALA A 58 -2.22 1.12 -28.25
CA ALA A 58 -2.65 2.00 -29.35
C ALA A 58 -3.99 1.59 -29.98
N SER A 59 -4.37 0.32 -29.86
CA SER A 59 -5.65 -0.23 -30.33
C SER A 59 -6.62 -0.53 -29.17
N SER A 60 -6.58 0.26 -28.10
CA SER A 60 -7.52 0.15 -26.98
C SER A 60 -8.95 0.39 -27.45
N ASP A 61 -9.87 -0.47 -27.00
CA ASP A 61 -11.29 -0.33 -27.31
C ASP A 61 -11.96 0.78 -26.47
N THR A 62 -13.18 1.15 -26.85
CA THR A 62 -14.04 2.03 -26.06
C THR A 62 -14.76 1.26 -24.94
N ILE A 63 -15.22 2.00 -23.93
CA ILE A 63 -15.96 1.42 -22.79
C ILE A 63 -17.23 0.70 -23.25
N GLU A 64 -17.87 1.18 -24.31
CA GLU A 64 -19.02 0.55 -24.94
C GLU A 64 -18.84 -0.95 -25.20
N LYS A 65 -17.63 -1.40 -25.52
CA LYS A 65 -17.37 -2.81 -25.82
C LYS A 65 -17.67 -3.75 -24.66
N PHE A 66 -17.54 -3.28 -23.42
CA PHE A 66 -17.97 -4.05 -22.24
C PHE A 66 -19.49 -4.26 -22.21
N PHE A 67 -20.26 -3.34 -22.79
CA PHE A 67 -21.73 -3.37 -22.78
C PHE A 67 -22.34 -3.90 -24.08
N ALA A 68 -21.52 -4.40 -25.00
CA ALA A 68 -21.99 -5.00 -26.25
C ALA A 68 -22.81 -6.29 -26.01
N THR A 69 -22.49 -7.04 -24.95
CA THR A 69 -23.23 -8.24 -24.54
C THR A 69 -23.53 -8.24 -23.05
N THR A 70 -24.58 -8.95 -22.64
CA THR A 70 -24.93 -9.10 -21.22
C THR A 70 -23.82 -9.77 -20.42
N ASP A 71 -23.14 -10.75 -21.03
CA ASP A 71 -22.08 -11.54 -20.37
C ASP A 71 -20.80 -10.72 -20.18
N SER A 72 -20.43 -9.86 -21.15
CA SER A 72 -19.28 -8.97 -21.05
C SER A 72 -19.47 -7.84 -20.03
N ALA A 73 -20.72 -7.39 -19.82
CA ALA A 73 -21.01 -6.29 -18.89
C ALA A 73 -20.68 -6.66 -17.44
N VAL A 74 -20.70 -7.95 -17.11
CA VAL A 74 -20.33 -8.49 -15.80
C VAL A 74 -18.85 -8.26 -15.49
N LEU A 75 -17.98 -8.12 -16.51
CA LEU A 75 -16.54 -7.90 -16.34
C LEU A 75 -16.18 -6.45 -15.98
N PHE A 76 -17.07 -5.49 -16.22
CA PHE A 76 -16.76 -4.06 -16.06
C PHE A 76 -16.49 -3.64 -14.61
N PRO A 77 -17.27 -4.04 -13.59
CA PRO A 77 -16.98 -3.68 -12.20
C PRO A 77 -15.64 -4.23 -11.72
N GLU A 78 -15.29 -5.46 -12.08
CA GLU A 78 -13.99 -6.06 -11.78
C GLU A 78 -12.85 -5.30 -12.48
N TYR A 79 -13.03 -4.91 -13.74
CA TYR A 79 -12.06 -4.08 -14.45
C TYR A 79 -11.80 -2.76 -13.70
N VAL A 80 -12.86 -2.08 -13.25
CA VAL A 80 -12.75 -0.84 -12.46
C VAL A 80 -12.00 -1.10 -11.14
N ALA A 81 -12.37 -2.16 -10.42
CA ALA A 81 -11.73 -2.53 -9.16
C ALA A 81 -10.23 -2.78 -9.35
N ARG A 82 -9.83 -3.52 -10.39
CA ARG A 82 -8.43 -3.80 -10.72
C ARG A 82 -7.65 -2.55 -11.11
N ALA A 83 -8.22 -1.66 -11.93
CA ALA A 83 -7.56 -0.42 -12.32
C ALA A 83 -7.30 0.50 -11.11
N VAL A 84 -8.28 0.62 -10.21
CA VAL A 84 -8.14 1.38 -8.96
C VAL A 84 -7.14 0.72 -8.02
N GLN A 85 -7.21 -0.60 -7.84
CA GLN A 85 -6.28 -1.35 -6.99
C GLN A 85 -4.84 -1.21 -7.47
N LYS A 86 -4.60 -1.32 -8.79
CA LYS A 86 -3.28 -1.09 -9.38
C LYS A 86 -2.76 0.33 -9.12
N GLY A 87 -3.61 1.35 -9.32
CA GLY A 87 -3.21 2.73 -9.04
C GLY A 87 -2.96 3.01 -7.56
N LYS A 88 -3.64 2.27 -6.67
CA LYS A 88 -3.38 2.29 -5.23
C LYS A 88 -2.02 1.67 -4.93
N GLU A 89 -1.76 0.46 -5.41
CA GLU A 89 -0.49 -0.26 -5.20
C GLU A 89 0.72 0.50 -5.74
N GLU A 90 0.61 1.13 -6.91
CA GLU A 90 1.67 1.96 -7.50
C GLU A 90 2.05 3.18 -6.63
N ALA A 91 1.12 3.67 -5.80
CA ALA A 91 1.32 4.84 -4.94
C ALA A 91 1.42 4.48 -3.44
N ASP A 92 1.33 3.20 -3.08
CA ASP A 92 1.27 2.76 -1.69
C ASP A 92 2.67 2.63 -1.11
N ILE A 93 3.02 3.54 -0.20
CA ILE A 93 4.28 3.49 0.56
C ILE A 93 4.07 3.02 2.01
N LEU A 94 2.82 2.79 2.43
CA LEU A 94 2.53 2.32 3.79
C LEU A 94 3.19 0.99 4.16
N PRO A 95 3.37 0.01 3.24
CA PRO A 95 4.07 -1.23 3.56
C PRO A 95 5.51 -1.02 4.06
N GLN A 96 6.14 0.10 3.75
CA GLN A 96 7.49 0.44 4.22
C GLN A 96 7.50 1.05 5.64
N ILE A 97 6.33 1.44 6.15
CA ILE A 97 6.15 2.12 7.43
C ILE A 97 5.53 1.16 8.47
N ILE A 98 4.60 0.31 8.04
CA ILE A 98 3.85 -0.58 8.95
C ILE A 98 4.57 -1.91 9.17
N ALA A 99 4.53 -2.42 10.40
CA ALA A 99 5.08 -3.74 10.72
C ALA A 99 4.18 -4.90 10.26
N SER A 100 2.86 -4.74 10.34
CA SER A 100 1.90 -5.74 9.89
C SER A 100 0.55 -5.12 9.52
N LYS A 101 -0.21 -5.83 8.69
CA LYS A 101 -1.56 -5.44 8.28
C LYS A 101 -2.56 -6.49 8.74
N THR A 102 -3.51 -6.09 9.58
CA THR A 102 -4.60 -6.95 10.04
C THR A 102 -5.88 -6.59 9.32
N SER A 103 -6.55 -7.58 8.72
CA SER A 103 -7.89 -7.39 8.18
C SER A 103 -8.91 -7.56 9.29
N ILE A 104 -9.78 -6.56 9.46
CA ILE A 104 -10.79 -6.53 10.50
C ILE A 104 -12.18 -6.53 9.89
N ASN A 105 -13.11 -7.24 10.54
CA ASN A 105 -14.52 -7.27 10.17
C ASN A 105 -15.37 -6.83 11.36
N GLY A 106 -15.29 -5.53 11.65
CA GLY A 106 -15.94 -4.89 12.80
C GLY A 106 -15.77 -3.38 12.72
N MET A 107 -16.61 -2.64 13.45
CA MET A 107 -16.46 -1.18 13.56
C MET A 107 -15.28 -0.78 14.45
N ASP A 108 -14.93 -1.63 15.40
CA ASP A 108 -13.98 -1.34 16.46
C ASP A 108 -12.85 -2.36 16.43
N TYR A 109 -11.63 -1.89 16.67
CA TYR A 109 -10.45 -2.75 16.81
C TYR A 109 -9.67 -2.39 18.07
N ARG A 110 -9.26 -3.43 18.81
CA ARG A 110 -8.35 -3.29 19.95
C ARG A 110 -7.01 -3.88 19.56
N THR A 111 -5.99 -3.02 19.62
CA THR A 111 -4.60 -3.37 19.34
C THR A 111 -4.03 -4.19 20.50
N ILE A 112 -3.04 -5.02 20.21
CA ILE A 112 -2.15 -5.60 21.21
C ILE A 112 -0.92 -4.70 21.33
N THR A 113 -0.52 -4.39 22.54
CA THR A 113 0.72 -3.66 22.80
C THR A 113 1.58 -4.44 23.78
N SER A 114 2.87 -4.49 23.46
CA SER A 114 3.93 -4.93 24.35
C SER A 114 4.92 -3.79 24.47
N ALA A 115 4.84 -3.04 25.57
CA ALA A 115 5.84 -2.03 25.92
C ALA A 115 6.62 -2.54 27.13
N PRO A 116 7.54 -3.52 26.97
CA PRO A 116 8.37 -3.98 28.07
C PRO A 116 9.24 -2.81 28.54
N THR A 117 9.34 -2.66 29.86
CA THR A 117 10.29 -1.73 30.49
C THR A 117 11.73 -2.14 30.17
N ASN A 118 12.70 -1.21 30.24
CA ASN A 118 14.10 -1.51 29.91
C ASN A 118 14.66 -2.72 30.70
N SER A 119 14.25 -2.89 31.96
CA SER A 119 14.61 -4.04 32.79
C SER A 119 13.95 -5.37 32.37
N GLN A 120 12.83 -5.32 31.64
CA GLN A 120 12.17 -6.51 31.05
C GLN A 120 12.71 -6.85 29.66
N LYS A 121 13.40 -5.91 29.00
CA LYS A 121 14.08 -6.15 27.71
C LYS A 121 15.45 -6.79 27.91
N GLU A 122 16.10 -6.53 29.04
CA GLU A 122 17.41 -7.10 29.36
C GLU A 122 17.29 -8.59 29.72
N LEU A 123 18.03 -9.43 28.98
CA LEU A 123 18.19 -10.85 29.29
C LEU A 123 19.20 -10.99 30.43
N VAL A 124 18.72 -10.87 31.66
CA VAL A 124 19.55 -11.01 32.86
C VAL A 124 19.95 -12.48 33.07
N SER A 125 21.20 -12.72 33.46
CA SER A 125 21.65 -14.05 33.89
C SER A 125 20.96 -14.42 35.20
N VAL A 126 20.05 -15.38 35.17
CA VAL A 126 19.31 -15.84 36.35
C VAL A 126 20.06 -16.95 37.08
N GLY A 127 20.11 -16.89 38.42
CA GLY A 127 20.61 -17.97 39.25
C GLY A 127 19.66 -19.17 39.31
N GLU A 128 20.15 -20.32 39.80
CA GLU A 128 19.30 -21.50 39.99
C GLU A 128 18.18 -21.20 41.01
N GLY A 129 16.92 -21.22 40.54
CA GLY A 129 15.73 -20.95 41.36
C GLY A 129 15.18 -19.51 41.30
N GLU A 130 15.83 -18.60 40.58
CA GLU A 130 15.32 -17.23 40.39
C GLU A 130 14.28 -17.12 39.28
N ALA A 131 13.38 -16.15 39.40
CA ALA A 131 12.33 -15.89 38.42
C ALA A 131 12.92 -15.29 37.14
N ILE A 132 12.61 -15.91 36.00
CA ILE A 132 12.96 -15.42 34.68
C ILE A 132 12.14 -14.14 34.38
N PRO A 133 12.75 -13.07 33.82
CA PRO A 133 12.02 -11.87 33.42
C PRO A 133 10.84 -12.21 32.48
N GLU A 134 9.64 -11.75 32.82
CA GLU A 134 8.44 -11.93 32.00
C GLU A 134 8.19 -10.71 31.10
N THR A 135 7.83 -10.97 29.84
CA THR A 135 7.31 -9.95 28.92
C THR A 135 5.80 -10.10 28.84
N THR A 136 5.05 -9.11 29.35
CA THR A 136 3.59 -9.13 29.29
C THR A 136 3.10 -8.49 28.00
N VAL A 137 2.23 -9.21 27.27
CA VAL A 137 1.50 -8.68 26.12
C VAL A 137 0.09 -8.39 26.59
N SER A 138 -0.35 -7.14 26.48
CA SER A 138 -1.67 -6.72 26.91
C SER A 138 -2.50 -6.21 25.73
N VAL A 139 -3.82 -6.36 25.81
CA VAL A 139 -4.74 -5.70 24.89
C VAL A 139 -4.85 -4.26 25.34
N GLN A 140 -4.63 -3.32 24.42
CA GLN A 140 -4.77 -1.90 24.70
C GLN A 140 -6.22 -1.63 25.12
N SER A 141 -6.40 -0.84 26.20
CA SER A 141 -7.73 -0.51 26.74
C SER A 141 -8.54 0.40 25.81
N ASN A 142 -7.84 1.14 24.95
CA ASN A 142 -8.43 2.16 24.09
C ASN A 142 -8.85 1.58 22.74
N LEU A 143 -9.92 2.14 22.21
CA LEU A 143 -10.58 1.70 21.00
C LEU A 143 -10.11 2.59 19.84
N VAL A 144 -9.59 1.99 18.77
CA VAL A 144 -9.23 2.73 17.57
C VAL A 144 -10.49 2.98 16.74
N ASN A 145 -10.85 4.26 16.56
CA ASN A 145 -12.02 4.64 15.78
C ASN A 145 -11.72 4.58 14.28
N LEU A 146 -12.56 3.86 13.53
CA LEU A 146 -12.46 3.78 12.08
C LEU A 146 -13.38 4.80 11.40
N HIS A 147 -12.84 5.50 10.40
CA HIS A 147 -13.61 6.46 9.61
C HIS A 147 -13.97 5.91 8.23
N LYS A 148 -15.24 6.09 7.84
CA LYS A 148 -15.68 5.78 6.47
C LYS A 148 -15.08 6.78 5.49
N ARG A 149 -14.47 6.26 4.41
CA ARG A 149 -13.96 7.06 3.28
C ARG A 149 -14.65 6.59 2.01
N GLY A 150 -15.03 7.53 1.15
CA GLY A 150 -15.65 7.22 -0.13
C GLY A 150 -15.49 8.38 -1.11
N ARG A 151 -15.51 8.07 -2.40
CA ARG A 151 -15.54 9.05 -3.48
C ARG A 151 -16.56 8.61 -4.50
N MET A 152 -17.51 9.48 -4.81
CA MET A 152 -18.51 9.23 -5.85
C MET A 152 -17.91 9.62 -7.21
N LEU A 153 -18.00 8.73 -8.19
CA LEU A 153 -17.70 9.02 -9.59
C LEU A 153 -19.04 9.34 -10.27
N VAL A 154 -19.20 10.58 -10.71
CA VAL A 154 -20.39 11.05 -11.42
C VAL A 154 -19.97 11.47 -12.83
N ALA A 155 -20.64 10.93 -13.84
CA ALA A 155 -20.42 11.30 -15.23
C ALA A 155 -21.67 10.98 -16.04
N SER A 156 -21.87 11.71 -17.15
CA SER A 156 -22.94 11.38 -18.09
C SER A 156 -22.60 10.11 -18.87
N TYR A 157 -23.64 9.39 -19.28
CA TYR A 157 -23.48 8.17 -20.07
C TYR A 157 -22.70 8.42 -21.36
N GLU A 158 -23.02 9.52 -22.06
CA GLU A 158 -22.34 9.92 -23.30
C GLU A 158 -20.86 10.26 -23.07
N ALA A 159 -20.53 10.87 -21.92
CA ALA A 159 -19.16 11.28 -21.61
C ALA A 159 -18.21 10.10 -21.37
N ILE A 160 -18.72 8.94 -20.94
CA ILE A 160 -17.90 7.76 -20.66
C ILE A 160 -17.98 6.71 -21.78
N ARG A 161 -19.15 6.46 -22.36
CA ARG A 161 -19.37 5.34 -23.31
C ARG A 161 -18.33 5.28 -24.44
N PHE A 162 -18.05 6.43 -25.04
CA PHE A 162 -17.18 6.53 -26.21
C PHE A 162 -15.71 6.83 -25.87
N GLN A 163 -15.37 6.94 -24.58
CA GLN A 163 -13.98 7.11 -24.18
C GLN A 163 -13.22 5.81 -24.34
N ARG A 164 -11.97 5.95 -24.77
CA ARG A 164 -11.04 4.82 -24.85
C ARG A 164 -10.70 4.33 -23.45
N LEU A 165 -10.58 3.01 -23.32
CA LEU A 165 -10.31 2.35 -22.05
C LEU A 165 -8.97 2.75 -21.45
N ASP A 166 -7.99 3.11 -22.28
CA ASP A 166 -6.66 3.55 -21.83
C ASP A 166 -6.75 4.87 -21.01
N VAL A 167 -7.42 5.89 -21.54
CA VAL A 167 -7.62 7.18 -20.87
C VAL A 167 -8.43 7.00 -19.60
N PHE A 168 -9.49 6.19 -19.66
CA PHE A 168 -10.31 5.90 -18.49
C PHE A 168 -9.52 5.14 -17.41
N THR A 169 -8.65 4.20 -17.80
CA THR A 169 -7.76 3.49 -16.88
C THR A 169 -6.87 4.46 -16.12
N VAL A 170 -6.30 5.47 -16.80
CA VAL A 170 -5.45 6.48 -16.15
C VAL A 170 -6.23 7.25 -15.10
N MET A 171 -7.47 7.65 -15.38
CA MET A 171 -8.32 8.32 -14.38
C MET A 171 -8.62 7.41 -13.18
N LEU A 172 -8.91 6.13 -13.40
CA LEU A 172 -9.15 5.16 -12.33
C LEU A 172 -7.89 4.92 -11.48
N ARG A 173 -6.72 4.82 -12.11
CA ARG A 173 -5.44 4.72 -11.41
C ARG A 173 -5.17 5.96 -10.55
N GLN A 174 -5.49 7.14 -11.08
CA GLN A 174 -5.37 8.39 -10.32
C GLN A 174 -6.27 8.39 -9.08
N ILE A 175 -7.48 7.85 -9.17
CA ILE A 175 -8.37 7.64 -8.01
C ILE A 175 -7.72 6.69 -7.00
N GLY A 176 -7.14 5.58 -7.45
CA GLY A 176 -6.35 4.67 -6.62
C GLY A 176 -5.21 5.38 -5.88
N ALA A 177 -4.45 6.20 -6.59
CA ALA A 177 -3.35 6.98 -6.00
C ALA A 177 -3.83 7.99 -4.95
N TYR A 178 -5.00 8.63 -5.15
CA TYR A 178 -5.60 9.49 -4.13
C TYR A 178 -6.03 8.72 -2.88
N ILE A 179 -6.49 7.47 -3.02
CA ILE A 179 -6.82 6.61 -1.89
C ILE A 179 -5.55 6.31 -1.10
N ALA A 180 -4.47 5.88 -1.76
CA ALA A 180 -3.18 5.60 -1.11
C ALA A 180 -2.64 6.84 -0.36
N ARG A 181 -2.64 8.01 -1.00
CA ARG A 181 -2.23 9.28 -0.37
C ARG A 181 -3.09 9.65 0.85
N ARG A 182 -4.39 9.37 0.81
CA ARG A 182 -5.25 9.60 1.98
C ARG A 182 -4.92 8.65 3.12
N GLN A 183 -4.68 7.38 2.83
CA GLN A 183 -4.27 6.40 3.84
C GLN A 183 -2.92 6.78 4.46
N LEU A 184 -1.99 7.30 3.66
CA LEU A 184 -0.73 7.86 4.16
C LEU A 184 -0.95 9.05 5.10
N ASN A 185 -1.77 10.02 4.70
CA ASN A 185 -2.07 11.16 5.56
C ASN A 185 -2.69 10.72 6.90
N ASP A 186 -3.58 9.72 6.87
CA ASP A 186 -4.16 9.18 8.10
C ASP A 186 -3.06 8.50 8.96
N ALA A 187 -2.12 7.76 8.38
CA ALA A 187 -0.98 7.18 9.11
C ALA A 187 -0.04 8.25 9.70
N VAL A 188 0.29 9.30 8.94
CA VAL A 188 1.11 10.42 9.42
C VAL A 188 0.40 11.18 10.54
N SER A 189 -0.92 11.39 10.45
CA SER A 189 -1.68 12.02 11.53
C SER A 189 -1.62 11.22 12.84
N VAL A 190 -1.64 9.88 12.75
CA VAL A 190 -1.49 9.02 13.94
C VAL A 190 -0.09 9.13 14.54
N ILE A 191 0.96 9.31 13.73
CA ILE A 191 2.32 9.52 14.24
C ILE A 191 2.44 10.88 14.96
N LEU A 192 1.84 11.94 14.40
CA LEU A 192 1.94 13.30 14.91
C LEU A 192 1.03 13.58 16.10
N GLU A 193 -0.21 13.11 16.06
CA GLU A 193 -1.25 13.41 17.04
C GLU A 193 -1.51 12.25 18.01
N GLY A 194 -0.97 11.06 17.71
CA GLY A 194 -1.25 9.83 18.45
C GLY A 194 -2.56 9.16 18.00
N ASP A 195 -2.89 8.05 18.65
CA ASP A 195 -4.13 7.27 18.42
C ASP A 195 -5.29 7.69 19.36
N GLY A 196 -5.20 8.89 19.95
CA GLY A 196 -6.23 9.46 20.84
C GLY A 196 -5.98 9.27 22.34
N ASN A 197 -4.79 8.85 22.76
CA ASN A 197 -4.42 8.66 24.17
C ASN A 197 -3.17 9.44 24.61
N SER A 198 -2.83 10.53 23.90
CA SER A 198 -1.61 11.34 24.13
C SER A 198 -0.30 10.56 23.94
N ASN A 199 -0.27 9.56 23.06
CA ASN A 199 0.94 8.84 22.63
C ASN A 199 1.56 9.39 21.34
N ALA A 200 1.47 10.70 21.11
CA ALA A 200 2.14 11.32 19.98
C ALA A 200 3.65 11.01 20.01
N ALA A 201 4.26 10.85 18.84
CA ALA A 201 5.69 10.64 18.76
C ALA A 201 6.45 11.85 19.36
N ASP A 202 7.56 11.57 20.04
CA ASP A 202 8.40 12.60 20.63
C ASP A 202 8.88 13.60 19.57
N VAL A 203 8.57 14.88 19.77
CA VAL A 203 9.00 15.95 18.87
C VAL A 203 10.41 16.39 19.27
N TYR A 204 11.34 16.34 18.30
CA TYR A 204 12.70 16.83 18.48
C TYR A 204 12.93 18.11 17.69
N ALA A 205 13.27 19.19 18.39
CA ALA A 205 13.60 20.46 17.77
C ALA A 205 15.05 20.44 17.25
N VAL A 206 15.25 20.96 16.05
CA VAL A 206 16.59 21.26 15.51
C VAL A 206 17.29 22.30 16.38
N ALA A 207 18.63 22.24 16.44
CA ALA A 207 19.41 23.16 17.26
C ALA A 207 19.18 24.64 16.91
N THR A 208 18.98 24.95 15.62
CA THR A 208 18.63 26.29 15.12
C THR A 208 17.33 26.24 14.34
N SER A 209 16.32 27.01 14.79
CA SER A 209 15.01 27.06 14.13
C SER A 209 15.15 27.41 12.64
N GLY A 210 14.60 26.56 11.78
CA GLY A 210 14.61 26.74 10.32
C GLY A 210 15.92 26.37 9.63
N THR A 211 16.93 25.83 10.34
CA THR A 211 18.16 25.31 9.73
C THR A 211 18.38 23.88 10.17
N LEU A 212 18.26 22.94 9.24
CA LEU A 212 18.57 21.53 9.49
C LEU A 212 20.06 21.30 9.24
N THR A 213 20.80 20.85 10.25
CA THR A 213 22.22 20.49 10.10
C THR A 213 22.40 18.98 10.07
N TYR A 214 23.52 18.52 9.52
CA TYR A 214 23.87 17.08 9.53
C TYR A 214 24.00 16.54 10.96
N ALA A 215 24.50 17.34 11.90
CA ALA A 215 24.60 16.96 13.30
C ALA A 215 23.22 16.69 13.93
N ASP A 216 22.20 17.48 13.59
CA ASP A 216 20.82 17.26 14.05
C ASP A 216 20.24 15.92 13.53
N LEU A 217 20.60 15.52 12.30
CA LEU A 217 20.19 14.23 11.74
C LEU A 217 20.86 13.05 12.43
N VAL A 218 22.15 13.18 12.78
CA VAL A 218 22.89 12.14 13.50
C VAL A 218 22.41 12.00 14.95
N THR A 219 22.10 13.11 15.63
CA THR A 219 21.54 13.06 16.99
C THR A 219 20.13 12.48 16.99
N PHE A 220 19.32 12.81 15.98
CA PHE A 220 18.02 12.17 15.78
C PHE A 220 18.16 10.66 15.53
N TRP A 221 19.11 10.25 14.70
CA TRP A 221 19.42 8.83 14.44
C TRP A 221 19.78 8.06 15.71
N ASN A 222 20.70 8.59 16.51
CA ASN A 222 21.19 7.92 17.73
C ASN A 222 20.09 7.68 18.77
N ARG A 223 18.97 8.41 18.70
CA ARG A 223 17.86 8.27 19.65
C ARG A 223 17.00 7.04 19.40
N PHE A 224 17.14 6.40 18.23
CA PHE A 224 16.40 5.17 17.93
C PHE A 224 16.98 3.95 18.63
N ASP A 225 18.20 4.01 19.21
CA ASP A 225 18.79 2.94 20.01
C ASP A 225 17.80 2.43 21.07
N PRO A 226 17.48 1.12 21.15
CA PRO A 226 18.16 -0.05 20.55
C PRO A 226 17.66 -0.51 19.17
N TYR A 227 16.80 0.27 18.52
CA TYR A 227 16.22 -0.03 17.22
C TYR A 227 16.92 0.74 16.08
N GLU A 228 16.89 0.18 14.88
CA GLU A 228 17.44 0.85 13.69
C GLU A 228 16.36 1.70 13.00
N MET A 229 16.75 2.91 12.57
CA MET A 229 15.87 3.76 11.77
C MET A 229 15.74 3.18 10.36
N ASN A 230 14.52 2.83 9.95
CA ASN A 230 14.25 2.15 8.68
C ASN A 230 13.79 3.10 7.55
N THR A 231 12.92 4.06 7.88
CA THR A 231 12.23 4.91 6.89
C THR A 231 12.16 6.35 7.39
N LEU A 232 12.66 7.30 6.60
CA LEU A 232 12.52 8.74 6.86
C LEU A 232 11.43 9.32 5.95
N ILE A 233 10.39 9.90 6.55
CA ILE A 233 9.33 10.62 5.83
C ILE A 233 9.57 12.11 6.00
N ALA A 234 9.79 12.82 4.88
CA ALA A 234 10.04 14.25 4.86
C ALA A 234 9.13 14.95 3.85
N ALA A 235 8.78 16.20 4.13
CA ALA A 235 8.16 17.08 3.15
C ALA A 235 9.14 17.35 1.99
N PRO A 236 8.65 17.65 0.76
CA PRO A 236 9.52 17.92 -0.38
C PRO A 236 10.58 18.98 -0.11
N ASP A 237 10.21 20.06 0.59
CA ASP A 237 11.13 21.16 0.92
C ASP A 237 12.23 20.69 1.90
N ALA A 238 11.86 19.96 2.95
CA ALA A 238 12.81 19.37 3.89
C ALA A 238 13.72 18.32 3.22
N ALA A 239 13.21 17.57 2.25
CA ALA A 239 14.02 16.63 1.47
C ALA A 239 15.07 17.36 0.61
N VAL A 240 14.72 18.52 0.04
CA VAL A 240 15.68 19.37 -0.67
C VAL A 240 16.75 19.88 0.29
N ASP A 241 16.37 20.33 1.48
CA ASP A 241 17.32 20.80 2.49
C ASP A 241 18.30 19.69 2.89
N ILE A 242 17.81 18.48 3.16
CA ILE A 242 18.64 17.30 3.48
C ILE A 242 19.61 16.98 2.33
N LEU A 243 19.11 16.92 1.09
CA LEU A 243 19.94 16.65 -0.09
C LEU A 243 20.93 17.78 -0.38
N SER A 244 20.65 18.98 0.13
CA SER A 244 21.50 20.16 -0.07
C SER A 244 22.71 20.21 0.89
N LEU A 245 22.74 19.38 1.94
CA LEU A 245 23.84 19.29 2.90
C LEU A 245 25.15 18.88 2.22
N ALA A 246 26.26 19.45 2.68
CA ALA A 246 27.58 19.23 2.07
C ALA A 246 28.00 17.75 2.13
N GLU A 247 27.66 17.08 3.22
CA GLU A 247 27.94 15.67 3.50
C GLU A 247 27.12 14.73 2.58
N MET A 248 25.94 15.15 2.14
CA MET A 248 25.09 14.40 1.19
C MET A 248 25.47 14.67 -0.28
N LYS A 249 26.11 15.82 -0.54
CA LYS A 249 26.65 16.22 -1.85
C LYS A 249 28.03 15.65 -2.16
N ASP A 250 28.69 15.02 -1.19
CA ASP A 250 30.01 14.44 -1.40
C ASP A 250 29.95 13.28 -2.42
N SER A 251 30.99 13.18 -3.27
CA SER A 251 31.02 12.30 -4.44
C SER A 251 30.91 10.81 -4.09
N PHE A 252 31.23 10.42 -2.85
CA PHE A 252 31.07 9.03 -2.39
C PHE A 252 29.61 8.71 -2.00
N ALA A 253 28.87 9.67 -1.40
CA ALA A 253 27.45 9.53 -1.10
C ALA A 253 26.57 9.69 -2.36
N GLY A 254 26.96 10.61 -3.26
CA GLY A 254 26.30 10.83 -4.54
C GLY A 254 26.34 9.62 -5.47
N GLN A 255 27.40 8.80 -5.44
CA GLN A 255 27.49 7.57 -6.25
C GLN A 255 26.41 6.54 -5.88
N ASN A 256 26.14 6.33 -4.58
CA ASN A 256 25.08 5.41 -4.15
C ASN A 256 23.68 5.95 -4.49
N PHE A 257 23.45 7.26 -4.32
CA PHE A 257 22.18 7.89 -4.71
C PHE A 257 21.96 7.84 -6.21
N HIS A 258 22.99 8.12 -7.04
CA HIS A 258 22.90 8.02 -8.49
C HIS A 258 22.74 6.57 -8.99
N ALA A 259 23.32 5.59 -8.29
CA ALA A 259 23.23 4.18 -8.66
C ALA A 259 21.92 3.51 -8.22
N THR A 260 21.36 3.87 -7.05
CA THR A 260 20.23 3.16 -6.43
C THR A 260 18.97 4.00 -6.23
N GLY A 261 19.05 5.33 -6.37
CA GLY A 261 17.95 6.26 -6.07
C GLY A 261 17.61 6.38 -4.58
N LYS A 262 18.33 5.66 -3.70
CA LYS A 262 18.17 5.74 -2.24
C LYS A 262 19.10 6.80 -1.66
N ILE A 263 18.55 7.67 -0.82
CA ILE A 263 19.34 8.66 -0.06
C ILE A 263 20.27 7.89 0.87
N VAL A 264 21.56 8.21 0.84
CA VAL A 264 22.52 7.66 1.81
C VAL A 264 22.13 8.22 3.17
N THR A 265 21.65 7.37 4.07
CA THR A 265 21.45 7.78 5.46
C THR A 265 22.80 8.20 6.07
N PRO A 266 22.84 9.00 7.15
CA PRO A 266 24.08 9.52 7.73
C PRO A 266 25.19 8.46 8.00
N LEU A 267 24.86 7.17 8.05
CA LEU A 267 25.82 6.07 8.22
C LEU A 267 25.63 4.91 7.22
N GLY A 268 24.89 5.09 6.12
CA GLY A 268 24.77 4.05 5.08
C GLY A 268 23.82 2.89 5.38
N ALA A 269 22.87 3.05 6.31
CA ALA A 269 21.74 2.15 6.48
C ALA A 269 20.77 2.23 5.28
N ASN A 270 20.30 1.07 4.81
CA ASN A 270 19.65 0.81 3.53
C ASN A 270 18.20 0.33 3.67
#